data_AF-A0A511DUS6-F1
#
_entry.id   AF-A0A511DUS6-F1
#
_cell.length_a   1.000
_cell.length_b   1.000
_cell.length_c   1.000
_cell.angle_alpha   90.00
_cell.angle_beta   90.00
_cell.angle_gamma   90.00
#
_symmetry.space_group_name_H-M   'P 1'
#
loop_
_entity.id
_entity.type
_entity.pdbx_description
1 polymer ?
#
loop_
_entity_poly.entity_id
_entity_poly.type
_entity_poly.pdbx_seq_one_letter_code
_entity_poly.pdbx_strand_id
1 'polypeptide(L)' 'MYGTYLLNGADDDDLSTAVWIFITPNKNWSKIKIGYTKTDDNSEPKHQPYYYQRYTATRVSKVTAIVH' A
#
# COMPACT_ATOMS: atom_id res chain seq x y z
N MET A 1 -6.37 16.12 1.56
CA MET A 1 -6.05 14.71 1.82
C MET A 1 -5.02 14.29 0.77
N TYR A 2 -3.87 13.74 1.15
CA TYR A 2 -2.93 13.21 0.17
C TYR A 2 -3.51 11.93 -0.44
N GLY A 3 -3.29 11.73 -1.73
CA GLY A 3 -3.79 10.55 -2.44
C GLY A 3 -3.27 9.26 -1.82
N THR A 4 -4.07 8.19 -1.94
CA THR A 4 -3.63 6.84 -1.60
C THR A 4 -3.05 6.19 -2.84
N TYR A 5 -1.82 5.71 -2.75
CA TYR A 5 -1.24 4.86 -3.78
C TYR A 5 -1.73 3.43 -3.58
N LEU A 6 -2.15 2.82 -4.69
CA LEU A 6 -2.65 1.45 -4.76
C LEU A 6 -1.69 0.65 -5.63
N LEU A 7 -1.20 -0.46 -5.09
CA LEU A 7 -0.47 -1.46 -5.85
C LEU A 7 -1.30 -2.74 -5.82
N ASN A 8 -1.47 -3.37 -6.98
CA ASN A 8 -2.13 -4.65 -7.13
C ASN A 8 -1.13 -5.62 -7.80
N GLY A 9 -1.02 -6.82 -7.26
CA GLY A 9 -0.30 -7.92 -7.87
C GLY A 9 -0.95 -9.26 -7.52
N ALA A 10 -0.41 -10.34 -8.07
CA ALA A 10 -0.77 -11.69 -7.66
C ALA A 10 0.06 -12.12 -6.43
N ASP A 11 -0.44 -13.08 -5.67
CA ASP A 11 0.37 -13.80 -4.69
C ASP A 11 1.34 -14.74 -5.43
N ASP A 12 2.59 -14.78 -4.99
CA ASP A 12 3.62 -15.63 -5.63
C ASP A 12 3.31 -17.12 -5.45
N ASP A 13 2.63 -17.50 -4.35
CA ASP A 13 2.28 -18.88 -4.04
C ASP A 13 0.91 -19.29 -4.64
N ASP A 14 0.04 -18.31 -4.93
CA ASP A 14 -1.29 -18.53 -5.45
C ASP A 14 -1.73 -17.41 -6.41
N LEU A 15 -1.61 -17.69 -7.71
CA LEU A 15 -1.97 -16.76 -8.77
C LEU A 15 -3.47 -16.43 -8.82
N SER A 16 -4.33 -17.20 -8.15
CA SER A 16 -5.76 -16.91 -8.01
C SER A 16 -6.07 -15.90 -6.90
N THR A 17 -5.04 -15.50 -6.14
CA THR A 17 -5.15 -14.50 -5.09
C THR A 17 -4.56 -13.17 -5.56
N ALA A 18 -5.37 -12.11 -5.53
CA ALA A 18 -4.92 -10.74 -5.74
C ALA A 18 -4.49 -10.10 -4.41
N VAL A 19 -3.30 -9.50 -4.40
CA VAL A 19 -2.73 -8.77 -3.28
C VAL A 19 -2.84 -7.28 -3.54
N TRP A 20 -3.54 -6.59 -2.65
CA TRP A 20 -3.71 -5.14 -2.70
C TRP A 20 -2.90 -4.47 -1.61
N ILE A 21 -2.01 -3.55 -1.97
CA ILE A 21 -1.20 -2.77 -1.03
C ILE A 21 -1.64 -1.30 -1.09
N PHE A 22 -1.86 -0.73 0.10
CA PHE A 22 -2.35 0.63 0.26
C PHE A 22 -1.30 1.49 0.95
N ILE A 23 -0.91 2.59 0.32
CA ILE A 23 0.11 3.51 0.84
C ILE A 23 -0.47 4.93 0.89
N THR A 24 -0.64 5.49 2.08
CA THR A 24 -1.10 6.87 2.28
C THR A 24 -0.03 7.68 3.01
N PRO A 25 0.77 8.48 2.30
CA PRO A 25 1.74 9.38 2.92
C PRO A 25 1.07 10.64 3.47
N ASN A 26 1.74 11.30 4.42
CA ASN A 26 1.38 12.66 4.86
C ASN A 26 2.11 13.74 4.04
N LYS A 27 1.87 15.01 4.39
CA LYS A 27 2.63 16.15 3.87
C LYS A 27 4.12 15.92 4.10
N ASN A 28 4.87 15.84 3.01
CA ASN A 28 6.33 15.62 2.95
C ASN A 28 6.82 14.19 3.21
N TRP A 29 5.95 13.17 3.15
CA TRP A 29 6.34 11.76 3.28
C TRP A 29 7.10 11.46 4.57
N SER A 30 6.84 12.20 5.64
CA SER A 30 7.47 11.98 6.94
C SER A 30 6.80 10.86 7.73
N LYS A 31 5.53 10.59 7.45
CA LYS A 31 4.78 9.44 7.94
C LYS A 31 4.00 8.81 6.80
N ILE A 32 3.99 7.49 6.75
CA ILE A 32 3.34 6.70 5.71
C ILE A 32 2.49 5.64 6.40
N LYS A 33 1.19 5.64 6.12
CA LYS A 33 0.29 4.54 6.51
C LYS A 33 0.35 3.46 5.45
N ILE A 34 0.57 2.22 5.86
CA ILE A 34 0.73 1.06 4.99
C ILE A 34 -0.23 -0.04 5.46
N GLY A 35 -0.85 -0.72 4.51
CA GLY A 35 -1.68 -1.87 4.76
C GLY A 35 -1.78 -2.74 3.53
N TYR A 36 -2.34 -3.93 3.69
CA TYR A 36 -2.67 -4.80 2.58
C TYR A 36 -3.92 -5.62 2.85
N THR A 37 -4.52 -6.14 1.79
CA THR A 37 -5.52 -7.20 1.86
C THR A 37 -5.31 -8.17 0.72
N LYS A 38 -5.77 -9.40 0.90
CA LYS A 38 -5.87 -10.40 -0.16
C LYS A 38 -7.33 -10.51 -0.58
N THR A 39 -7.57 -10.73 -1.86
CA THR A 39 -8.89 -10.98 -2.41
C THR A 39 -8.81 -12.13 -3.42
N ASP A 40 -9.94 -12.82 -3.62
CA ASP A 40 -10.03 -13.86 -4.63
C ASP A 40 -10.02 -13.23 -6.04
N ASP A 41 -9.48 -13.96 -7.02
CA ASP A 41 -9.33 -13.67 -8.45
C ASP A 41 -9.91 -12.31 -8.91
N ASN A 42 -9.03 -11.31 -9.02
CA ASN A 42 -9.30 -9.95 -9.50
C ASN A 42 -10.44 -9.17 -8.80
N SER A 43 -10.95 -9.64 -7.67
CA SER A 43 -11.98 -8.90 -6.94
C SER A 43 -11.38 -7.70 -6.18
N GLU A 44 -12.16 -6.62 -6.12
CA GLU A 44 -11.73 -5.40 -5.43
C GLU A 44 -11.88 -5.52 -3.90
N PRO A 45 -11.08 -4.77 -3.12
CA PRO A 45 -11.24 -4.68 -1.67
C PRO A 45 -12.62 -4.12 -1.28
N LYS A 46 -13.31 -4.79 -0.34
CA LYS A 46 -14.67 -4.41 0.11
C LYS A 46 -14.71 -3.10 0.90
N HIS A 47 -13.59 -2.65 1.43
CA HIS A 47 -13.51 -1.44 2.25
C HIS A 47 -12.54 -0.41 1.64
N GLN A 48 -12.68 0.82 2.10
CA GLN A 48 -11.77 1.89 1.74
C GLN A 48 -10.35 1.61 2.28
N PRO A 49 -9.28 2.09 1.63
CA PRO A 49 -7.89 1.80 2.01
C PRO A 49 -7.55 2.00 3.49
N TYR A 50 -8.13 3.02 4.14
CA TYR A 50 -7.88 3.32 5.56
C TYR A 50 -8.25 2.16 6.50
N TYR A 51 -9.18 1.28 6.10
CA TYR A 51 -9.60 0.12 6.88
C TYR A 51 -8.47 -0.93 6.99
N TYR A 52 -7.66 -1.07 5.93
CA TYR A 52 -6.60 -2.08 5.85
C TYR A 52 -5.23 -1.55 6.35
N GLN A 53 -5.09 -0.24 6.49
CA GLN A 53 -3.84 0.44 6.86
C GLN A 53 -3.51 0.33 8.36
N ARG A 54 -2.99 -0.84 8.76
CA ARG A 54 -2.65 -1.16 10.15
C ARG A 54 -1.23 -0.76 10.55
N TYR A 55 -0.36 -0.41 9.60
CA TYR A 55 1.03 -0.06 9.86
C TYR A 55 1.29 1.42 9.61
N THR A 56 2.18 2.01 10.41
CA THR A 56 2.68 3.37 10.20
C THR A 56 4.20 3.35 10.18
N ALA A 57 4.77 3.70 9.03
CA ALA A 57 6.20 3.94 8.88
C ALA A 57 6.51 5.42 9.11
N THR A 58 7.57 5.71 9.87
CA THR A 58 8.09 7.08 10.07
C THR A 58 9.42 7.21 9.35
N ARG A 59 9.57 8.25 8.54
CA ARG A 59 10.81 8.51 7.83
C ARG A 59 11.90 8.94 8.82
N VAL A 60 12.97 8.14 8.93
CA VAL A 60 14.11 8.42 9.81
C VAL A 60 15.22 9.25 9.14
N SER A 61 15.25 9.33 7.81
CA SER A 61 16.21 10.14 7.04
C SER A 61 15.64 10.58 5.68
N LYS A 62 16.20 11.62 5.05
CA LYS A 62 15.88 11.96 3.65
C LYS A 62 16.53 10.89 2.75
N VAL A 63 15.74 9.93 2.26
CA VAL A 63 16.21 8.99 1.24
C VAL A 63 16.10 9.69 -0.12
N THR A 64 17.24 9.98 -0.74
CA THR A 64 17.30 10.36 -2.16
C THR A 64 17.40 9.05 -2.96
N ALA A 65 16.42 8.74 -3.79
CA ALA A 65 16.53 7.67 -4.78
C ALA A 65 16.87 8.28 -6.14
N ILE A 66 17.93 7.78 -6.79
CA ILE A 66 18.27 8.09 -8.17
C ILE A 66 17.98 6.83 -8.98
N VAL A 67 17.07 6.94 -9.94
CA VAL A 67 16.79 5.88 -10.92
C VAL A 67 17.70 6.13 -12.13
N HIS A 68 18.48 5.12 -12.51
CA HIS A 68 19.25 5.13 -13.76
C HIS A 68 18.46 4.42 -14.85
#